data_AF-A0A2U1N6R5-F1
#
_entry.id   AF-A0A2U1N6R5-F1
#
_cell.length_a   1.000
_cell.length_b   1.000
_cell.length_c   1.000
_cell.angle_alpha   90.00
_cell.angle_beta   90.00
_cell.angle_gamma   90.00
#
_symmetry.space_group_name_H-M   'P 1'
#
loop_
_entity.id
_entity.type
_entity.pdbx_description
1 polymer ?
#
loop_
_entity_poly.entity_id
_entity_poly.type
_entity_poly.pdbx_seq_one_letter_code
_entity_poly.pdbx_strand_id
1 'polypeptide(L)'
;MDLVHHHVEEDIISNLPVEIIHHILSFINMKYAVQTSALSRKWRHIWTLMPHLNLNSSPFFTIPQFAKFVKHLLSHRNNQADIFTVELKFKGVPTQFFVRSIINYAYSHNVKKLTMTSSTNTLNRLPLCLFSSRTLKHLTLAASCDGAFYSYKDCNMGWDFPTLETLNLSRFLFGCDEDETPNVFSKCVNLKDLTLHKCSMYFRKTFNVCVPRLLNLTVMNTSSFPMVFNVVAPQLKNFTTSVVRATASETPFLPDSLRLSTESFDSLERVHLSLSNPSCRLEKYVPVLLSLFQKLRSTKFLILDVDIIETLSLGLDQLSHEPCPFDKLTCLKINTAQRLYPIPTIPVQVRNYLLENSPNATFLMNLPQVPQKRPRQQVPDDTMANKVAKLESDEKKLLEAKIQMQDEVITEQKAMLEAAKLQHENLISCISKCKISELKVQVESGNPDYEVIRLMRNEINSVMQLIPESLRVAMEAQFSSQYEEVKSLFLTRINDSQWAKIESELGYIRHSESTHSNNI
;
A
#
# COMPACT_ATOMS: atom_id res chain seq x y z
N MET A 1 9.61 -64.02 38.27
CA MET A 1 9.25 -63.44 36.96
C MET A 1 8.41 -62.21 37.27
N ASP A 2 9.08 -61.09 37.52
CA ASP A 2 8.39 -59.83 37.79
C ASP A 2 8.06 -59.17 36.45
N LEU A 3 6.76 -59.12 36.16
CA LEU A 3 6.19 -58.31 35.09
C LEU A 3 6.42 -56.85 35.43
N VAL A 4 7.50 -56.27 34.89
CA VAL A 4 7.69 -54.83 34.87
C VAL A 4 6.53 -54.23 34.07
N HIS A 5 5.53 -53.71 34.79
CA HIS A 5 4.57 -52.78 34.22
C HIS A 5 5.36 -51.56 33.72
N HIS A 6 5.61 -51.53 32.42
CA HIS A 6 5.95 -50.29 31.73
C HIS A 6 4.76 -49.35 31.90
N HIS A 7 4.86 -48.42 32.86
CA HIS A 7 4.04 -47.23 32.87
C HIS A 7 4.45 -46.42 31.64
N VAL A 8 3.73 -46.63 30.53
CA VAL A 8 3.80 -45.72 29.39
C VAL A 8 3.26 -44.40 29.91
N GLU A 9 4.14 -43.43 30.15
CA GLU A 9 3.74 -42.05 30.43
C GLU A 9 2.75 -41.64 29.34
N GLU A 10 1.48 -41.44 29.71
CA GLU A 10 0.45 -41.05 28.75
C GLU A 10 0.86 -39.72 28.12
N ASP A 11 0.97 -39.70 26.79
CA ASP A 11 1.28 -38.51 26.01
C ASP A 11 0.20 -37.44 26.26
N ILE A 12 0.56 -36.46 27.10
CA ILE A 12 -0.29 -35.36 27.55
C ILE A 12 -0.89 -34.61 26.34
N ILE A 13 -0.14 -34.48 25.25
CA ILE A 13 -0.58 -33.75 24.06
C ILE A 13 -1.62 -34.58 23.30
N SER A 14 -1.46 -35.89 23.25
CA SER A 14 -2.46 -36.81 22.68
C SER A 14 -3.74 -36.89 23.52
N ASN A 15 -3.74 -36.49 24.79
CA ASN A 15 -4.94 -36.45 25.64
C ASN A 15 -5.75 -35.15 25.51
N LEU A 16 -5.25 -34.14 24.79
CA LEU A 16 -5.96 -32.87 24.60
C LEU A 16 -7.29 -33.06 23.82
N PRO A 17 -8.33 -32.26 24.14
CA PRO A 17 -9.53 -32.14 23.31
C PRO A 17 -9.20 -31.67 21.89
N VAL A 18 -9.96 -32.13 20.90
CA VAL A 18 -9.69 -31.85 19.48
C VAL A 18 -9.75 -30.34 19.19
N GLU A 19 -10.62 -29.62 19.90
CA GLU A 19 -10.80 -28.17 19.79
C GLU A 19 -9.54 -27.41 20.22
N ILE A 20 -8.88 -27.87 21.28
CA ILE A 20 -7.60 -27.30 21.75
C ILE A 20 -6.49 -27.61 20.75
N ILE A 21 -6.47 -28.82 20.20
CA ILE A 21 -5.50 -29.18 19.16
C ILE A 21 -5.72 -28.31 17.91
N HIS A 22 -6.96 -28.10 17.46
CA HIS A 22 -7.27 -27.21 16.35
C HIS A 22 -6.85 -25.77 16.63
N HIS A 23 -7.04 -25.28 17.86
CA HIS A 23 -6.57 -23.96 18.25
C HIS A 23 -5.04 -23.86 18.16
N ILE A 24 -4.29 -24.83 18.69
CA ILE A 24 -2.83 -24.88 18.59
C ILE A 24 -2.39 -24.92 17.11
N LEU A 25 -3.00 -25.80 16.32
CA LEU A 25 -2.67 -25.96 14.90
C LEU A 25 -3.05 -24.73 14.06
N SER A 26 -4.00 -23.90 14.52
CA SER A 26 -4.38 -22.67 13.82
C SER A 26 -3.24 -21.64 13.74
N PHE A 27 -2.26 -21.72 14.64
CA PHE A 27 -1.09 -20.84 14.65
C PHE A 27 0.03 -21.30 13.71
N ILE A 28 -0.05 -22.51 13.16
CA ILE A 28 1.01 -23.07 12.31
C ILE A 28 0.56 -23.18 10.84
N ASN A 29 1.55 -23.27 9.94
CA ASN A 29 1.30 -23.50 8.52
C ASN A 29 0.67 -24.87 8.29
N MET A 30 -0.27 -24.96 7.35
CA MET A 30 -0.94 -26.22 7.02
C MET A 30 0.02 -27.36 6.62
N LYS A 31 1.20 -27.07 6.05
CA LYS A 31 2.24 -28.09 5.81
C LYS A 31 2.63 -28.82 7.08
N TYR A 32 2.89 -28.08 8.16
CA TYR A 32 3.27 -28.64 9.44
C TYR A 32 2.07 -29.31 10.14
N ALA A 33 0.87 -28.72 10.04
CA ALA A 33 -0.35 -29.35 10.56
C ALA A 33 -0.67 -30.70 9.88
N VAL A 34 -0.38 -30.85 8.60
CA VAL A 34 -0.47 -32.16 7.93
C VAL A 34 0.62 -33.09 8.44
N GLN A 35 1.84 -32.62 8.68
CA GLN A 35 2.94 -33.46 9.19
C GLN A 35 2.67 -34.02 10.59
N THR A 36 1.88 -33.33 11.43
CA THR A 36 1.50 -33.89 12.74
C THR A 36 0.67 -35.18 12.61
N SER A 37 0.11 -35.48 11.42
CA SER A 37 -0.57 -36.76 11.16
C SER A 37 0.31 -37.99 11.39
N ALA A 38 1.64 -37.84 11.40
CA ALA A 38 2.59 -38.91 11.68
C ALA A 38 2.81 -39.16 13.18
N LEU A 39 2.33 -38.29 14.07
CA LEU A 39 2.59 -38.39 15.52
C LEU A 39 1.85 -39.58 16.16
N SER A 40 0.58 -39.79 15.83
CA SER A 40 -0.17 -40.96 16.30
C SER A 40 -1.44 -41.19 15.47
N ARG A 41 -2.14 -42.31 15.73
CA ARG A 41 -3.44 -42.61 15.10
C ARG A 41 -4.48 -41.52 15.33
N LYS A 42 -4.48 -40.88 16.52
CA LYS A 42 -5.39 -39.77 16.84
C LYS A 42 -5.10 -38.55 15.97
N TRP A 43 -3.83 -38.20 15.77
CA TRP A 43 -3.42 -37.04 15.00
C TRP A 43 -3.58 -37.18 13.49
N ARG A 44 -3.67 -38.41 12.99
CA ARG A 44 -3.75 -38.74 11.56
C ARG A 44 -4.77 -37.92 10.78
N HIS A 45 -5.93 -37.64 11.40
CA HIS A 45 -7.07 -37.00 10.74
C HIS A 45 -7.44 -35.63 11.32
N ILE A 46 -6.74 -35.13 12.36
CA ILE A 46 -7.14 -33.87 13.02
C ILE A 46 -7.11 -32.69 12.04
N TRP A 47 -6.09 -32.62 11.19
CA TRP A 47 -5.92 -31.55 10.23
C TRP A 47 -7.05 -31.49 9.18
N THR A 48 -7.73 -32.61 8.90
CA THR A 48 -8.80 -32.67 7.90
C THR A 48 -10.08 -31.98 8.37
N LEU A 49 -10.21 -31.72 9.66
CA LEU A 49 -11.35 -31.06 10.29
C LEU A 49 -11.05 -29.62 10.70
N MET A 50 -9.86 -29.09 10.38
CA MET A 50 -9.46 -27.77 10.85
C MET A 50 -10.34 -26.66 10.25
N PRO A 51 -10.85 -25.74 11.10
CA PRO A 51 -11.67 -24.62 10.65
C PRO A 51 -10.87 -23.40 10.15
N HIS A 52 -9.56 -23.41 10.37
CA HIS A 52 -8.63 -22.35 9.99
C HIS A 52 -7.58 -22.87 9.03
N LEU A 53 -7.58 -22.40 7.79
CA LEU A 53 -6.60 -22.81 6.78
C LEU A 53 -5.53 -21.74 6.60
N ASN A 54 -4.34 -21.96 7.18
CA ASN A 54 -3.14 -21.13 6.98
C ASN A 54 -2.29 -21.68 5.82
N LEU A 55 -2.59 -21.23 4.61
CA LEU A 55 -1.93 -21.60 3.37
C LEU A 55 -0.77 -20.63 3.08
N ASN A 56 0.39 -20.90 3.66
CA ASN A 56 1.57 -20.04 3.49
C ASN A 56 2.65 -20.75 2.66
N SER A 57 3.18 -20.06 1.64
CA SER A 57 4.18 -20.61 0.73
C SER A 57 5.61 -20.62 1.29
N SER A 58 5.87 -19.99 2.45
CA SER A 58 7.23 -19.87 3.02
C SER A 58 7.99 -21.19 3.17
N PRO A 59 7.36 -22.34 3.48
CA PRO A 59 8.08 -23.61 3.61
C PRO A 59 8.35 -24.32 2.27
N PHE A 60 8.04 -23.70 1.13
CA PHE A 60 8.17 -24.27 -0.20
C PHE A 60 9.17 -23.47 -1.02
N PHE A 61 9.99 -24.16 -1.82
CA PHE A 61 10.99 -23.50 -2.66
C PHE A 61 10.36 -22.76 -3.84
N THR A 62 9.25 -23.28 -4.39
CA THR A 62 8.59 -22.70 -5.55
C THR A 62 7.08 -22.66 -5.41
N ILE A 63 6.44 -21.69 -6.08
CA ILE A 63 4.98 -21.59 -6.15
C ILE A 63 4.31 -22.86 -6.70
N PRO A 64 4.83 -23.52 -7.76
CA PRO A 64 4.26 -24.79 -8.23
C PRO A 64 4.26 -25.90 -7.17
N GLN A 65 5.31 -26.03 -6.35
CA GLN A 65 5.35 -27.00 -5.25
C GLN A 65 4.29 -26.69 -4.19
N PHE A 66 4.18 -25.42 -3.82
CA PHE A 66 3.14 -24.95 -2.90
C PHE A 66 1.73 -25.20 -3.46
N ALA A 67 1.50 -24.87 -4.74
CA ALA A 67 0.21 -25.08 -5.40
C ALA A 67 -0.17 -26.56 -5.47
N LYS A 68 0.79 -27.44 -5.77
CA LYS A 68 0.61 -28.90 -5.73
C LYS A 68 0.22 -29.36 -4.32
N PHE A 69 0.93 -28.89 -3.29
CA PHE A 69 0.60 -29.20 -1.91
C PHE A 69 -0.82 -28.75 -1.54
N VAL A 70 -1.19 -27.49 -1.81
CA VAL A 70 -2.53 -26.97 -1.52
C VAL A 70 -3.60 -27.76 -2.27
N LYS A 71 -3.38 -28.10 -3.54
CA LYS A 71 -4.31 -28.93 -4.31
C LYS A 71 -4.56 -30.28 -3.61
N HIS A 72 -3.51 -30.97 -3.19
CA HIS A 72 -3.65 -32.24 -2.47
C HIS A 72 -4.30 -32.06 -1.09
N LEU A 73 -3.96 -30.99 -0.39
CA LEU A 73 -4.52 -30.69 0.93
C LEU A 73 -6.04 -30.49 0.85
N LEU A 74 -6.50 -29.65 -0.08
CA LEU A 74 -7.92 -29.35 -0.25
C LEU A 74 -8.71 -30.58 -0.73
N SER A 75 -8.10 -31.47 -1.53
CA SER A 75 -8.75 -32.68 -2.02
C SER A 75 -8.89 -33.80 -0.99
N HIS A 76 -8.09 -33.78 0.08
CA HIS A 76 -8.11 -34.81 1.14
C HIS A 76 -8.73 -34.30 2.46
N ARG A 77 -9.17 -33.03 2.51
CA ARG A 77 -9.87 -32.47 3.66
C ARG A 77 -11.28 -33.05 3.74
N ASN A 78 -11.86 -33.09 4.94
CA ASN A 78 -13.27 -33.40 5.09
C ASN A 78 -14.11 -32.21 4.59
N ASN A 79 -14.84 -32.40 3.49
CA ASN A 79 -15.65 -31.34 2.88
C ASN A 79 -16.89 -30.97 3.71
N GLN A 80 -17.27 -31.77 4.71
CA GLN A 80 -18.36 -31.46 5.64
C GLN A 80 -17.91 -30.60 6.82
N ALA A 81 -16.61 -30.44 7.04
CA ALA A 81 -16.09 -29.64 8.15
C ALA A 81 -16.17 -28.15 7.82
N ASP A 82 -16.69 -27.36 8.76
CA ASP A 82 -16.78 -25.91 8.61
C ASP A 82 -15.40 -25.27 8.41
N ILE A 83 -15.37 -24.19 7.64
CA ILE A 83 -14.19 -23.33 7.48
C ILE A 83 -14.59 -21.91 7.82
N PHE A 84 -14.00 -21.37 8.89
CA PHE A 84 -14.26 -19.98 9.28
C PHE A 84 -13.30 -19.02 8.60
N THR A 85 -12.03 -19.43 8.44
CA THR A 85 -10.99 -18.53 7.94
C THR A 85 -10.05 -19.20 6.95
N VAL A 86 -9.73 -18.50 5.86
CA VAL A 86 -8.67 -18.87 4.93
C VAL A 86 -7.65 -17.75 4.88
N GLU A 87 -6.39 -18.08 5.15
CA GLU A 87 -5.27 -17.18 4.99
C GLU A 87 -4.34 -17.73 3.92
N LEU A 88 -4.14 -16.96 2.84
CA LEU A 88 -3.27 -17.29 1.73
C LEU A 88 -2.07 -16.34 1.72
N LYS A 89 -0.88 -16.85 2.04
CA LYS A 89 0.38 -16.09 1.96
C LYS A 89 1.28 -16.68 0.89
N PHE A 90 1.78 -15.87 -0.03
CA PHE A 90 2.68 -16.36 -1.07
C PHE A 90 3.84 -15.42 -1.40
N LYS A 91 4.98 -16.01 -1.72
CA LYS A 91 6.18 -15.34 -2.25
C LYS A 91 6.35 -15.69 -3.72
N GLY A 92 6.30 -14.69 -4.59
CA GLY A 92 6.34 -14.85 -6.05
C GLY A 92 4.97 -14.60 -6.70
N VAL A 93 4.83 -14.99 -7.97
CA VAL A 93 3.63 -14.74 -8.77
C VAL A 93 2.84 -16.05 -8.96
N PRO A 94 1.72 -16.24 -8.23
CA PRO A 94 0.83 -17.37 -8.46
C PRO A 94 0.06 -17.20 -9.77
N THR A 95 -0.30 -18.33 -10.39
CA THR A 95 -1.21 -18.32 -11.52
C THR A 95 -2.61 -17.89 -11.05
N GLN A 96 -3.35 -17.16 -11.87
CA GLN A 96 -4.74 -16.79 -11.55
C GLN A 96 -5.61 -18.01 -11.31
N PHE A 97 -5.38 -19.11 -12.04
CA PHE A 97 -6.09 -20.37 -11.83
C PHE A 97 -5.90 -20.93 -10.41
N PHE A 98 -4.69 -20.85 -9.87
CA PHE A 98 -4.41 -21.30 -8.50
C PHE A 98 -5.10 -20.42 -7.45
N VAL A 99 -5.03 -19.10 -7.61
CA VAL A 99 -5.71 -18.17 -6.69
C VAL A 99 -7.23 -18.36 -6.75
N ARG A 100 -7.78 -18.50 -7.97
CA ARG A 100 -9.20 -18.76 -8.21
C ARG A 100 -9.69 -20.05 -7.56
N SER A 101 -8.90 -21.14 -7.62
CA SER A 101 -9.31 -22.41 -7.02
C SER A 101 -9.45 -22.32 -5.50
N ILE A 102 -8.54 -21.59 -4.83
CA ILE A 102 -8.61 -21.35 -3.38
C ILE A 102 -9.83 -20.50 -3.02
N ILE A 103 -10.10 -19.43 -3.78
CA ILE A 103 -11.26 -18.55 -3.56
C ILE A 103 -12.56 -19.33 -3.72
N ASN A 104 -12.69 -20.10 -4.80
CA ASN A 104 -13.87 -20.93 -5.05
C ASN A 104 -14.08 -21.93 -3.92
N TYR A 105 -13.00 -22.56 -3.43
CA TYR A 105 -13.06 -23.46 -2.29
C TYR A 105 -13.50 -22.76 -1.00
N ALA A 106 -12.98 -21.56 -0.72
CA ALA A 106 -13.37 -20.77 0.43
C ALA A 106 -14.87 -20.41 0.39
N TYR A 107 -15.37 -20.01 -0.78
CA TYR A 107 -16.76 -19.61 -0.93
C TYR A 107 -17.73 -20.80 -0.92
N SER A 108 -17.33 -21.96 -1.47
CA SER A 108 -18.14 -23.18 -1.36
C SER A 108 -18.31 -23.66 0.09
N HIS A 109 -17.43 -23.21 0.99
CA HIS A 109 -17.49 -23.49 2.44
C HIS A 109 -17.97 -22.30 3.27
N ASN A 110 -18.59 -21.28 2.64
CA ASN A 110 -19.20 -20.14 3.32
C ASN A 110 -18.25 -19.38 4.27
N VAL A 111 -16.96 -19.32 3.93
CA VAL A 111 -15.90 -18.68 4.74
C VAL A 111 -16.30 -17.26 5.15
N LYS A 112 -15.99 -16.91 6.40
CA LYS A 112 -16.28 -15.60 7.01
C LYS A 112 -15.11 -14.62 6.92
N LYS A 113 -13.87 -15.11 6.94
CA LYS A 113 -12.66 -14.29 6.85
C LYS A 113 -11.70 -14.82 5.79
N LEU A 114 -11.33 -13.96 4.85
CA LEU A 114 -10.34 -14.25 3.82
C LEU A 114 -9.22 -13.22 3.89
N THR A 115 -8.00 -13.70 4.09
CA THR A 115 -6.79 -12.88 4.07
C THR A 115 -5.89 -13.37 2.96
N MET A 116 -5.43 -12.46 2.09
CA MET A 116 -4.44 -12.75 1.05
C MET A 116 -3.28 -11.78 1.19
N THR A 117 -2.07 -12.32 1.36
CA THR A 117 -0.85 -11.52 1.44
C THR A 117 0.19 -11.97 0.44
N SER A 118 0.79 -11.02 -0.27
CA SER A 118 1.87 -11.29 -1.22
C SER A 118 3.18 -10.67 -0.75
N SER A 119 4.25 -11.47 -0.73
CA SER A 119 5.62 -11.05 -0.42
C SER A 119 6.47 -11.03 -1.70
N THR A 120 6.04 -10.26 -2.71
CA THR A 120 6.74 -10.11 -3.99
C THR A 120 6.85 -8.65 -4.39
N ASN A 121 7.80 -8.37 -5.27
CA ASN A 121 8.10 -7.05 -5.81
C ASN A 121 7.40 -6.82 -7.16
N THR A 122 6.33 -7.57 -7.41
CA THR A 122 5.62 -7.60 -8.70
C THR A 122 4.13 -7.33 -8.52
N LEU A 123 3.47 -6.99 -9.62
CA LEU A 123 2.03 -6.78 -9.66
C LEU A 123 1.30 -8.13 -9.74
N ASN A 124 0.34 -8.35 -8.85
CA ASN A 124 -0.46 -9.56 -8.80
C ASN A 124 -1.90 -9.28 -9.23
N ARG A 125 -2.30 -9.90 -10.34
CA ARG A 125 -3.68 -9.84 -10.82
C ARG A 125 -4.56 -10.73 -9.94
N LEU A 126 -5.60 -10.13 -9.38
CA LEU A 126 -6.63 -10.86 -8.64
C LEU A 126 -7.75 -11.33 -9.59
N PRO A 127 -8.26 -12.56 -9.40
CA PRO A 127 -9.40 -13.04 -10.18
C PRO A 127 -10.68 -12.33 -9.76
N LEU A 128 -11.55 -12.03 -10.72
CA LEU A 128 -12.80 -11.29 -10.48
C LEU A 128 -13.74 -11.96 -9.47
N CYS A 129 -13.73 -13.29 -9.39
CA CYS A 129 -14.54 -14.03 -8.42
C CYS A 129 -14.22 -13.67 -6.97
N LEU A 130 -13.04 -13.10 -6.66
CA LEU A 130 -12.70 -12.62 -5.33
C LEU A 130 -13.61 -11.50 -4.82
N PHE A 131 -14.20 -10.72 -5.74
CA PHE A 131 -14.94 -9.50 -5.41
C PHE A 131 -16.46 -9.73 -5.32
N SER A 132 -16.90 -10.97 -5.10
CA SER A 132 -18.31 -11.33 -4.91
C SER A 132 -18.45 -12.44 -3.88
N SER A 133 -19.08 -12.15 -2.74
CA SER A 133 -19.37 -13.16 -1.71
C SER A 133 -20.53 -12.75 -0.82
N ARG A 134 -21.44 -13.69 -0.56
CA ARG A 134 -22.61 -13.50 0.33
C ARG A 134 -22.36 -13.89 1.78
N THR A 135 -21.18 -14.45 2.11
CA THR A 135 -20.88 -14.98 3.44
C THR A 135 -19.73 -14.25 4.13
N LEU A 136 -18.87 -13.61 3.34
CA LEU A 136 -17.65 -12.99 3.82
C LEU A 136 -17.97 -11.77 4.68
N LYS A 137 -17.37 -11.72 5.88
CA LYS A 137 -17.45 -10.61 6.84
C LYS A 137 -16.18 -9.78 6.89
N HIS A 138 -15.02 -10.42 6.65
CA HIS A 138 -13.73 -9.75 6.68
C HIS A 138 -12.88 -10.13 5.46
N LEU A 139 -12.43 -9.13 4.72
CA LEU A 139 -11.51 -9.27 3.60
C LEU A 139 -10.25 -8.45 3.84
N THR A 140 -9.09 -9.08 3.71
CA THR A 140 -7.79 -8.39 3.77
C THR A 140 -6.95 -8.78 2.56
N LEU A 141 -6.51 -7.79 1.79
CA LEU A 141 -5.59 -7.95 0.66
C LEU A 141 -4.39 -7.06 0.92
N ALA A 142 -3.19 -7.63 1.10
CA ALA A 142 -1.99 -6.87 1.41
C ALA A 142 -0.75 -7.32 0.63
N ALA A 143 -0.09 -6.40 -0.07
CA ALA A 143 1.18 -6.69 -0.74
C ALA A 143 2.38 -6.06 0.01
N SER A 144 3.55 -6.70 -0.10
CA SER A 144 4.83 -6.24 0.45
C SER A 144 5.39 -5.01 -0.26
N CYS A 145 6.55 -4.53 0.23
CA CYS A 145 7.10 -3.20 -0.04
C CYS A 145 7.09 -2.73 -1.50
N ASP A 146 7.32 -3.64 -2.44
CA ASP A 146 7.55 -3.29 -3.84
C ASP A 146 6.52 -3.89 -4.81
N GLY A 147 5.54 -4.64 -4.31
CA GLY A 147 4.49 -5.27 -5.11
C GLY A 147 3.12 -4.64 -4.87
N ALA A 148 2.15 -4.96 -5.72
CA ALA A 148 0.78 -4.50 -5.54
C ALA A 148 -0.24 -5.51 -6.06
N PHE A 149 -1.47 -5.42 -5.55
CA PHE A 149 -2.62 -6.12 -6.11
C PHE A 149 -3.37 -5.22 -7.08
N TYR A 150 -3.95 -5.81 -8.12
CA TYR A 150 -4.81 -5.09 -9.06
C TYR A 150 -5.88 -6.01 -9.66
N SER A 151 -6.89 -5.40 -10.27
CA SER A 151 -7.96 -6.09 -11.01
C SER A 151 -8.17 -5.38 -12.36
N TYR A 152 -8.20 -6.13 -13.48
CA TYR A 152 -8.52 -5.61 -14.82
C TYR A 152 -9.85 -6.17 -15.33
N LYS A 153 -10.56 -5.29 -16.06
CA LYS A 153 -11.51 -5.59 -17.14
C LYS A 153 -12.99 -5.90 -16.85
N ASP A 154 -13.54 -5.63 -15.66
CA ASP A 154 -15.02 -5.64 -15.45
C ASP A 154 -15.49 -4.73 -14.30
N CYS A 155 -14.79 -3.62 -13.99
CA CYS A 155 -15.15 -2.75 -12.87
C CYS A 155 -16.39 -1.86 -13.11
N ASN A 156 -17.13 -2.05 -14.21
CA ASN A 156 -18.45 -1.44 -14.37
C ASN A 156 -19.49 -2.00 -13.39
N MET A 157 -19.16 -3.08 -12.66
CA MET A 157 -19.98 -3.59 -11.57
C MET A 157 -19.25 -3.44 -10.23
N GLY A 158 -19.88 -2.74 -9.28
CA GLY A 158 -19.36 -2.61 -7.91
C GLY A 158 -19.19 -3.98 -7.22
N TRP A 159 -18.25 -4.05 -6.27
CA TRP A 159 -17.93 -5.26 -5.52
C TRP A 159 -19.12 -5.73 -4.72
N ASP A 160 -19.50 -7.01 -4.89
CA ASP A 160 -20.72 -7.57 -4.35
C ASP A 160 -20.49 -8.28 -3.02
N PHE A 161 -20.55 -7.51 -1.94
CA PHE A 161 -20.28 -7.99 -0.60
C PHE A 161 -21.36 -7.56 0.41
N PRO A 162 -22.58 -8.12 0.35
CA PRO A 162 -23.69 -7.71 1.18
C PRO A 162 -23.44 -7.92 2.68
N THR A 163 -22.57 -8.87 3.09
CA THR A 163 -22.31 -9.19 4.50
C THR A 163 -20.98 -8.65 5.04
N LEU A 164 -20.18 -7.97 4.21
CA LEU A 164 -18.83 -7.56 4.59
C LEU A 164 -18.88 -6.42 5.60
N GLU A 165 -18.23 -6.62 6.74
CA GLU A 165 -18.14 -5.67 7.85
C GLU A 165 -16.79 -4.94 7.84
N THR A 166 -15.72 -5.62 7.42
CA THR A 166 -14.35 -5.08 7.39
C THR A 166 -13.66 -5.34 6.06
N LEU A 167 -13.11 -4.29 5.47
CA LEU A 167 -12.31 -4.34 4.25
C LEU A 167 -10.96 -3.66 4.48
N ASN A 168 -9.87 -4.41 4.32
CA ASN A 168 -8.52 -3.88 4.39
C ASN A 168 -7.79 -4.13 3.06
N LEU A 169 -7.41 -3.05 2.40
CA LEU A 169 -6.65 -3.05 1.18
C LEU A 169 -5.31 -2.37 1.44
N SER A 170 -4.22 -3.11 1.25
CA SER A 170 -2.88 -2.56 1.29
C SER A 170 -2.16 -2.80 -0.03
N ARG A 171 -1.62 -1.71 -0.60
CA ARG A 171 -0.96 -1.72 -1.92
C ARG A 171 -1.86 -2.28 -3.01
N PHE A 172 -3.04 -1.68 -3.13
CA PHE A 172 -4.02 -2.01 -4.15
C PHE A 172 -4.08 -0.91 -5.20
N LEU A 173 -4.01 -1.29 -6.48
CA LEU A 173 -4.16 -0.40 -7.63
C LEU A 173 -5.62 -0.46 -8.10
N PHE A 174 -6.34 0.65 -7.98
CA PHE A 174 -7.66 0.79 -8.57
C PHE A 174 -7.49 1.10 -10.07
N GLY A 175 -7.97 0.19 -10.93
CA GLY A 175 -7.73 0.25 -12.39
C GLY A 175 -8.31 1.49 -13.09
N CYS A 176 -7.84 1.69 -14.33
CA CYS A 176 -8.13 2.81 -15.22
C CYS A 176 -9.49 2.64 -15.93
N ASP A 177 -10.38 3.60 -15.75
CA ASP A 177 -11.36 3.99 -16.78
C ASP A 177 -11.51 5.50 -16.67
N GLU A 178 -11.50 6.19 -17.82
CA GLU A 178 -11.55 7.65 -17.92
C GLU A 178 -12.94 8.25 -17.70
N ASP A 179 -13.96 7.38 -17.60
CA ASP A 179 -15.36 7.73 -17.42
C ASP A 179 -15.92 7.26 -16.07
N GLU A 180 -17.03 7.89 -15.66
CA GLU A 180 -17.74 7.79 -14.38
C GLU A 180 -17.98 6.35 -13.91
N THR A 181 -16.94 5.71 -13.37
CA THR A 181 -17.10 4.37 -12.83
C THR A 181 -17.94 4.42 -11.55
N PRO A 182 -18.94 3.53 -11.43
CA PRO A 182 -19.78 3.45 -10.25
C PRO A 182 -18.94 3.17 -8.99
N ASN A 183 -19.44 3.62 -7.84
CA ASN A 183 -18.83 3.37 -6.54
C ASN A 183 -18.53 1.86 -6.37
N VAL A 184 -17.24 1.53 -6.26
CA VAL A 184 -16.76 0.14 -6.12
C VAL A 184 -17.30 -0.54 -4.86
N PHE A 185 -17.71 0.24 -3.85
CA PHE A 185 -18.27 -0.24 -2.59
C PHE A 185 -19.80 -0.19 -2.53
N SER A 186 -20.48 0.10 -3.65
CA SER A 186 -21.94 0.31 -3.69
C SER A 186 -22.77 -0.85 -3.14
N LYS A 187 -22.32 -2.11 -3.29
CA LYS A 187 -23.01 -3.29 -2.77
C LYS A 187 -22.44 -3.77 -1.42
N CYS A 188 -21.49 -3.04 -0.82
CA CYS A 188 -20.92 -3.32 0.49
C CYS A 188 -21.74 -2.66 1.62
N VAL A 189 -23.05 -2.92 1.66
CA VAL A 189 -24.02 -2.16 2.48
C VAL A 189 -23.83 -2.26 3.99
N ASN A 190 -23.12 -3.29 4.47
CA ASN A 190 -22.86 -3.54 5.90
C ASN A 190 -21.42 -3.20 6.33
N LEU A 191 -20.64 -2.56 5.46
CA LEU A 191 -19.25 -2.23 5.74
C LEU A 191 -19.15 -1.16 6.83
N LYS A 192 -18.42 -1.48 7.90
CA LYS A 192 -18.18 -0.62 9.07
C LYS A 192 -16.74 -0.11 9.10
N ASP A 193 -15.80 -0.92 8.64
CA ASP A 193 -14.37 -0.65 8.68
C ASP A 193 -13.75 -0.71 7.29
N LEU A 194 -13.24 0.42 6.80
CA LEU A 194 -12.53 0.51 5.53
C LEU A 194 -11.11 1.05 5.73
N THR A 195 -10.12 0.25 5.33
CA THR A 195 -8.71 0.64 5.34
C THR A 195 -8.14 0.60 3.93
N LEU A 196 -7.58 1.71 3.48
CA LEU A 196 -6.84 1.90 2.24
C LEU A 196 -5.42 2.33 2.60
N HIS A 197 -4.46 1.41 2.53
CA HIS A 197 -3.06 1.66 2.90
C HIS A 197 -2.14 1.54 1.69
N LYS A 198 -1.42 2.60 1.31
CA LYS A 198 -0.53 2.62 0.13
C LYS A 198 -1.25 2.22 -1.17
N CYS A 199 -2.53 2.56 -1.28
CA CYS A 199 -3.30 2.35 -2.50
C CYS A 199 -2.92 3.41 -3.55
N SER A 200 -3.19 3.11 -4.82
CA SER A 200 -3.01 4.02 -5.95
C SER A 200 -4.35 4.24 -6.64
N MET A 201 -4.70 5.51 -6.86
CA MET A 201 -5.96 5.95 -7.48
C MET A 201 -5.72 6.86 -8.70
N TYR A 202 -4.48 6.88 -9.22
CA TYR A 202 -3.95 7.80 -10.24
C TYR A 202 -4.85 8.00 -11.47
N PHE A 203 -5.57 6.97 -11.90
CA PHE A 203 -6.33 6.99 -13.15
C PHE A 203 -7.79 7.43 -13.00
N ARG A 204 -8.18 8.00 -11.84
CA ARG A 204 -9.57 8.38 -11.55
C ARG A 204 -9.71 9.88 -11.32
N LYS A 205 -10.61 10.54 -12.05
CA LYS A 205 -11.03 11.92 -11.75
C LYS A 205 -11.68 11.99 -10.37
N THR A 206 -12.57 11.06 -10.08
CA THR A 206 -13.30 11.00 -8.81
C THR A 206 -13.22 9.60 -8.20
N PHE A 207 -12.99 9.51 -6.89
CA PHE A 207 -13.12 8.27 -6.13
C PHE A 207 -14.23 8.41 -5.09
N ASN A 208 -15.28 7.60 -5.22
CA ASN A 208 -16.46 7.66 -4.37
C ASN A 208 -16.41 6.55 -3.31
N VAL A 209 -16.49 6.94 -2.04
CA VAL A 209 -16.72 6.06 -0.89
C VAL A 209 -18.12 6.37 -0.36
N CYS A 210 -19.15 5.80 -0.99
CA CYS A 210 -20.52 5.91 -0.50
C CYS A 210 -20.89 4.64 0.28
N VAL A 211 -20.69 4.69 1.59
CA VAL A 211 -20.90 3.55 2.50
C VAL A 211 -21.63 4.08 3.74
N PRO A 212 -22.97 3.97 3.81
CA PRO A 212 -23.77 4.71 4.78
C PRO A 212 -23.56 4.26 6.24
N ARG A 213 -23.15 3.01 6.45
CA ARG A 213 -22.89 2.39 7.77
C ARG A 213 -21.42 2.42 8.20
N LEU A 214 -20.57 3.13 7.44
CA LEU A 214 -19.15 3.19 7.72
C LEU A 214 -18.90 3.94 9.03
N LEU A 215 -18.20 3.30 9.97
CA LEU A 215 -17.83 3.86 11.26
C LEU A 215 -16.37 4.30 11.28
N ASN A 216 -15.51 3.57 10.58
CA ASN A 216 -14.06 3.73 10.60
C ASN A 216 -13.52 3.80 9.16
N LEU A 217 -12.87 4.91 8.81
CA LEU A 217 -12.19 5.10 7.54
C LEU A 217 -10.71 5.41 7.79
N THR A 218 -9.83 4.61 7.20
CA THR A 218 -8.38 4.81 7.25
C THR A 218 -7.81 4.92 5.83
N VAL A 219 -7.19 6.05 5.48
CA VAL A 219 -6.56 6.29 4.17
C VAL A 219 -5.12 6.75 4.39
N MET A 220 -4.16 5.82 4.32
CA MET A 220 -2.78 6.07 4.78
C MET A 220 -1.76 5.76 3.69
N ASN A 221 -0.75 6.62 3.53
CA ASN A 221 0.39 6.48 2.63
C ASN A 221 0.02 6.25 1.15
N THR A 222 -1.15 6.71 0.71
CA THR A 222 -1.63 6.62 -0.68
C THR A 222 -0.71 7.43 -1.60
N SER A 223 -0.22 6.84 -2.69
CA SER A 223 0.80 7.45 -3.55
C SER A 223 0.26 8.34 -4.66
N SER A 224 -1.05 8.26 -4.93
CA SER A 224 -1.73 9.03 -5.99
C SER A 224 -3.21 9.16 -5.63
N PHE A 225 -3.65 10.39 -5.38
CA PHE A 225 -5.04 10.70 -5.10
C PHE A 225 -5.79 11.03 -6.40
N PRO A 226 -7.11 10.78 -6.46
CA PRO A 226 -7.95 11.33 -7.52
C PRO A 226 -8.06 12.86 -7.37
N MET A 227 -8.53 13.55 -8.41
CA MET A 227 -8.84 14.98 -8.33
C MET A 227 -9.89 15.29 -7.24
N VAL A 228 -10.86 14.39 -7.05
CA VAL A 228 -11.88 14.47 -5.99
C VAL A 228 -11.99 13.14 -5.25
N PHE A 229 -11.85 13.17 -3.93
CA PHE A 229 -12.08 12.03 -3.05
C PHE A 229 -13.38 12.23 -2.28
N ASN A 230 -14.47 11.64 -2.75
CA ASN A 230 -15.79 11.82 -2.15
C ASN A 230 -16.07 10.76 -1.09
N VAL A 231 -16.53 11.17 0.10
CA VAL A 231 -16.84 10.27 1.22
C VAL A 231 -18.25 10.54 1.71
N VAL A 232 -19.21 9.74 1.24
CA VAL A 232 -20.60 9.77 1.73
C VAL A 232 -20.76 8.71 2.82
N ALA A 233 -20.45 9.09 4.06
CA ALA A 233 -20.50 8.24 5.24
C ALA A 233 -21.06 9.01 6.47
N PRO A 234 -22.39 9.15 6.61
CA PRO A 234 -23.01 9.98 7.66
C PRO A 234 -22.77 9.46 9.08
N GLN A 235 -22.49 8.16 9.26
CA GLN A 235 -22.21 7.53 10.56
C GLN A 235 -20.71 7.47 10.89
N LEU A 236 -19.85 8.12 10.10
CA LEU A 236 -18.40 8.05 10.28
C LEU A 236 -18.00 8.67 11.63
N LYS A 237 -17.37 7.85 12.48
CA LYS A 237 -16.91 8.24 13.82
C LYS A 237 -15.41 8.45 13.89
N ASN A 238 -14.65 7.57 13.24
CA ASN A 238 -13.19 7.61 13.28
C ASN A 238 -12.65 7.78 11.85
N PHE A 239 -11.85 8.82 11.66
CA PHE A 239 -11.19 9.09 10.40
C PHE A 239 -9.68 9.20 10.59
N THR A 240 -8.92 8.36 9.90
CA THR A 240 -7.45 8.40 9.92
C THR A 240 -6.97 8.65 8.51
N THR A 241 -6.22 9.70 8.26
CA THR A 241 -5.69 9.97 6.94
C THR A 241 -4.29 10.56 6.96
N SER A 242 -3.51 10.18 5.94
CA SER A 242 -2.27 10.87 5.59
C SER A 242 -2.49 11.82 4.43
N VAL A 243 -1.97 13.03 4.52
CA VAL A 243 -1.85 13.96 3.39
C VAL A 243 -0.49 13.65 2.71
N VAL A 244 -0.47 13.31 1.41
CA VAL A 244 0.72 12.74 0.73
C VAL A 244 1.08 13.48 -0.57
N ARG A 245 2.36 13.88 -0.67
CA ARG A 245 3.26 14.08 -1.84
C ARG A 245 2.71 14.66 -3.16
N ALA A 246 3.26 15.81 -3.57
CA ALA A 246 3.49 16.14 -4.98
C ALA A 246 4.66 15.30 -5.53
N THR A 247 4.43 14.52 -6.59
CA THR A 247 5.52 13.80 -7.28
C THR A 247 6.51 14.81 -7.87
N ALA A 248 7.78 14.40 -8.02
CA ALA A 248 8.86 15.22 -8.59
C ALA A 248 8.69 15.55 -10.08
N SER A 249 7.53 15.24 -10.66
CA SER A 249 7.13 15.74 -11.97
C SER A 249 6.79 17.21 -11.81
N GLU A 250 7.59 18.09 -12.40
CA GLU A 250 7.38 19.54 -12.49
C GLU A 250 6.15 19.92 -13.34
N THR A 251 5.03 19.22 -13.18
CA THR A 251 3.75 19.60 -13.80
C THR A 251 3.02 20.60 -12.90
N PRO A 252 2.58 21.76 -13.42
CA PRO A 252 1.99 22.84 -12.63
C PRO A 252 0.55 22.58 -12.15
N PHE A 253 0.06 21.34 -12.20
CA PHE A 253 -1.34 21.03 -11.89
C PHE A 253 -1.50 20.38 -10.52
N LEU A 254 -1.73 21.24 -9.52
CA LEU A 254 -2.33 20.97 -8.21
C LEU A 254 -1.55 20.00 -7.27
N PRO A 255 -1.52 20.26 -5.95
CA PRO A 255 -0.98 19.29 -5.01
C PRO A 255 -1.84 18.02 -5.05
N ASP A 256 -1.24 16.88 -5.41
CA ASP A 256 -1.77 15.54 -5.13
C ASP A 256 -2.09 15.49 -3.64
N SER A 257 -3.35 15.64 -3.30
CA SER A 257 -3.78 15.82 -1.91
C SER A 257 -5.20 15.32 -1.75
N LEU A 258 -5.51 14.84 -0.56
CA LEU A 258 -6.86 14.39 -0.24
C LEU A 258 -7.83 15.58 -0.28
N ARG A 259 -8.66 15.64 -1.32
CA ARG A 259 -9.75 16.61 -1.45
C ARG A 259 -11.08 15.95 -1.17
N LEU A 260 -11.54 16.08 0.08
CA LEU A 260 -12.87 15.62 0.49
C LEU A 260 -13.94 16.48 -0.18
N SER A 261 -14.95 15.91 -0.82
CA SER A 261 -16.07 16.71 -1.40
C SER A 261 -17.21 16.96 -0.42
N THR A 262 -17.31 16.20 0.68
CA THR A 262 -18.38 16.38 1.66
C THR A 262 -18.17 17.60 2.54
N GLU A 263 -19.25 18.36 2.74
CA GLU A 263 -19.23 19.65 3.45
C GLU A 263 -19.10 19.53 4.97
N SER A 264 -19.60 18.45 5.60
CA SER A 264 -19.35 18.18 7.02
C SER A 264 -19.51 16.70 7.39
N PHE A 265 -18.64 16.23 8.29
CA PHE A 265 -18.82 14.95 9.00
C PHE A 265 -19.46 15.22 10.37
N ASP A 266 -20.79 15.20 10.43
CA ASP A 266 -21.52 15.62 11.64
C ASP A 266 -21.36 14.64 12.82
N SER A 267 -21.11 13.36 12.53
CA SER A 267 -20.93 12.27 13.52
C SER A 267 -19.47 12.03 13.94
N LEU A 268 -18.52 12.83 13.44
CA LEU A 268 -17.10 12.56 13.61
C LEU A 268 -16.65 12.77 15.05
N GLU A 269 -16.07 11.73 15.66
CA GLU A 269 -15.62 11.76 17.05
C GLU A 269 -14.09 11.88 17.12
N ARG A 270 -13.36 11.10 16.31
CA ARG A 270 -11.90 11.01 16.35
C ARG A 270 -11.29 11.19 14.98
N VAL A 271 -10.27 12.03 14.89
CA VAL A 271 -9.48 12.24 13.68
C VAL A 271 -8.01 12.03 13.98
N HIS A 272 -7.32 11.28 13.12
CA HIS A 272 -5.87 11.22 13.08
C HIS A 272 -5.36 11.69 11.72
N LEU A 273 -4.61 12.78 11.71
CA LEU A 273 -3.96 13.31 10.53
C LEU A 273 -2.45 13.10 10.61
N SER A 274 -1.87 12.61 9.53
CA SER A 274 -0.43 12.51 9.33
C SER A 274 0.00 13.16 8.03
N LEU A 275 1.30 13.49 7.90
CA LEU A 275 1.92 13.80 6.62
C LEU A 275 2.84 12.65 6.24
N SER A 276 2.72 12.11 5.03
CA SER A 276 3.60 11.03 4.58
C SER A 276 4.63 11.56 3.58
N ASN A 277 5.91 11.33 3.89
CA ASN A 277 7.07 11.64 3.04
C ASN A 277 7.17 13.14 2.66
N PRO A 278 7.55 14.02 3.61
CA PRO A 278 7.67 15.47 3.38
C PRO A 278 8.93 15.81 2.57
N SER A 279 9.03 15.36 1.32
CA SER A 279 10.10 15.78 0.41
C SER A 279 9.76 17.14 -0.20
N CYS A 280 10.35 18.19 0.38
CA CYS A 280 10.45 19.60 -0.08
C CYS A 280 9.16 20.45 -0.14
N ARG A 281 9.24 21.65 0.47
CA ARG A 281 8.25 22.76 0.50
C ARG A 281 6.96 22.51 1.30
N LEU A 282 7.09 22.31 2.62
CA LEU A 282 5.98 22.16 3.57
C LEU A 282 4.94 23.30 3.49
N GLU A 283 5.37 24.55 3.28
CA GLU A 283 4.50 25.74 3.16
C GLU A 283 3.31 25.57 2.20
N LYS A 284 3.51 24.84 1.09
CA LYS A 284 2.45 24.61 0.09
C LYS A 284 1.28 23.78 0.60
N TYR A 285 1.46 23.04 1.69
CA TYR A 285 0.42 22.19 2.28
C TYR A 285 -0.45 22.93 3.29
N VAL A 286 -0.07 24.14 3.72
CA VAL A 286 -0.86 24.91 4.70
C VAL A 286 -2.29 25.15 4.21
N PRO A 287 -2.55 25.66 2.99
CA PRO A 287 -3.93 25.86 2.51
C PRO A 287 -4.72 24.55 2.41
N VAL A 288 -4.06 23.45 2.04
CA VAL A 288 -4.69 22.13 1.94
C VAL A 288 -5.11 21.65 3.33
N LEU A 289 -4.24 21.78 4.33
CA LEU A 289 -4.53 21.42 5.72
C LEU A 289 -5.66 22.26 6.30
N LEU A 290 -5.66 23.57 6.06
CA LEU A 290 -6.72 24.47 6.52
C LEU A 290 -8.06 24.12 5.87
N SER A 291 -8.09 23.89 4.56
CA SER A 291 -9.31 23.45 3.85
C SER A 291 -9.84 22.10 4.36
N LEU A 292 -8.94 21.22 4.81
CA LEU A 292 -9.29 19.94 5.40
C LEU A 292 -9.83 20.13 6.82
N PHE A 293 -9.22 21.00 7.64
CA PHE A 293 -9.71 21.31 8.98
C PHE A 293 -11.14 21.83 8.93
N GLN A 294 -11.49 22.70 7.98
CA GLN A 294 -12.85 23.25 7.84
C GLN A 294 -13.91 22.14 7.70
N LYS A 295 -13.56 21.02 7.05
CA LYS A 295 -14.45 19.85 6.86
C LYS A 295 -14.54 18.95 8.10
N LEU A 296 -13.63 19.08 9.04
CA LEU A 296 -13.47 18.23 10.23
C LEU A 296 -13.91 18.92 11.52
N ARG A 297 -14.69 20.01 11.43
CA ARG A 297 -15.15 20.84 12.57
C ARG A 297 -15.73 20.07 13.76
N SER A 298 -16.49 19.00 13.51
CA SER A 298 -17.19 18.23 14.56
C SER A 298 -16.29 17.37 15.46
N THR A 299 -14.97 17.33 15.19
CA THR A 299 -14.02 16.43 15.85
C THR A 299 -13.89 16.69 17.35
N LYS A 300 -13.98 15.63 18.16
CA LYS A 300 -13.77 15.68 19.62
C LYS A 300 -12.33 15.31 20.03
N PHE A 301 -11.73 14.36 19.32
CA PHE A 301 -10.37 13.87 19.57
C PHE A 301 -9.52 14.04 18.32
N LEU A 302 -8.62 15.03 18.32
CA LEU A 302 -7.73 15.28 17.19
C LEU A 302 -6.33 14.78 17.50
N ILE A 303 -5.77 13.96 16.60
CA ILE A 303 -4.39 13.49 16.65
C ILE A 303 -3.66 14.04 15.45
N LEU A 304 -2.59 14.80 15.69
CA LEU A 304 -1.74 15.34 14.63
C LEU A 304 -0.33 14.79 14.76
N ASP A 305 0.25 14.36 13.66
CA ASP A 305 1.67 14.04 13.63
C ASP A 305 2.52 15.33 13.61
N VAL A 306 3.74 15.24 14.14
CA VAL A 306 4.64 16.38 14.34
C VAL A 306 4.94 17.18 13.05
N ASP A 307 4.96 16.53 11.90
CA ASP A 307 5.23 17.19 10.62
C ASP A 307 4.12 18.16 10.22
N ILE A 308 2.87 17.91 10.67
CA ILE A 308 1.76 18.86 10.47
C ILE A 308 2.02 20.12 11.29
N ILE A 309 2.52 19.97 12.50
CA ILE A 309 2.85 21.12 13.35
C ILE A 309 3.97 21.94 12.73
N GLU A 310 5.02 21.31 12.23
CA GLU A 310 6.10 22.00 11.50
C GLU A 310 5.57 22.72 10.25
N THR A 311 4.66 22.09 9.51
CA THR A 311 4.01 22.69 8.34
C THR A 311 3.21 23.95 8.71
N LEU A 312 2.37 23.88 9.74
CA LEU A 312 1.59 25.02 10.22
C LEU A 312 2.49 26.13 10.76
N SER A 313 3.65 25.78 11.33
CA SER A 313 4.63 26.73 11.86
C SER A 313 5.27 27.60 10.77
N LEU A 314 5.30 27.13 9.53
CA LEU A 314 5.81 27.89 8.38
C LEU A 314 4.75 28.83 7.78
N GLY A 315 3.47 28.62 8.09
CA GLY A 315 2.34 29.37 7.52
C GLY A 315 1.62 30.30 8.50
N LEU A 316 2.33 30.88 9.47
CA LEU A 316 1.72 31.69 10.55
C LEU A 316 0.86 32.85 10.03
N ASP A 317 1.26 33.48 8.92
CA ASP A 317 0.49 34.57 8.30
C ASP A 317 -0.90 34.09 7.86
N GLN A 318 -1.00 32.87 7.30
CA GLN A 318 -2.28 32.30 6.86
C GLN A 318 -3.18 31.89 8.04
N LEU A 319 -2.59 31.42 9.15
CA LEU A 319 -3.34 31.08 10.37
C LEU A 319 -4.03 32.30 11.00
N SER A 320 -3.49 33.49 10.78
CA SER A 320 -4.08 34.75 11.29
C SER A 320 -5.35 35.18 10.53
N HIS A 321 -5.53 34.69 9.30
CA HIS A 321 -6.63 35.08 8.41
C HIS A 321 -7.81 34.09 8.43
N GLU A 322 -7.59 32.82 8.78
CA GLU A 322 -8.64 31.79 8.81
C GLU A 322 -8.78 31.15 10.20
N PRO A 323 -9.89 31.35 10.94
CA PRO A 323 -10.05 30.84 12.30
C PRO A 323 -10.08 29.31 12.35
N CYS A 324 -9.61 28.75 13.47
CA CYS A 324 -9.55 27.30 13.63
C CYS A 324 -10.96 26.68 13.77
N PRO A 325 -11.36 25.71 12.95
CA PRO A 325 -12.75 25.23 12.91
C PRO A 325 -13.14 24.25 14.02
N PHE A 326 -12.22 23.89 14.92
CA PHE A 326 -12.46 22.89 15.97
C PHE A 326 -13.12 23.51 17.20
N ASP A 327 -14.46 23.53 17.22
CA ASP A 327 -15.29 24.09 18.30
C ASP A 327 -15.72 23.06 19.36
N LYS A 328 -15.59 21.76 19.06
CA LYS A 328 -16.01 20.65 19.93
C LYS A 328 -14.84 19.82 20.48
N LEU A 329 -13.62 20.35 20.43
CA LEU A 329 -12.43 19.59 20.78
C LEU A 329 -12.37 19.33 22.29
N THR A 330 -12.18 18.07 22.66
CA THR A 330 -11.99 17.64 24.06
C THR A 330 -10.56 17.20 24.32
N CYS A 331 -9.86 16.73 23.29
CA CYS A 331 -8.49 16.26 23.37
C CYS A 331 -7.73 16.55 22.07
N LEU A 332 -6.57 17.19 22.21
CA LEU A 332 -5.56 17.36 21.15
C LEU A 332 -4.34 16.51 21.51
N LYS A 333 -4.01 15.53 20.68
CA LYS A 333 -2.83 14.68 20.85
C LYS A 333 -1.82 14.94 19.74
N ILE A 334 -0.58 15.23 20.11
CA ILE A 334 0.54 15.33 19.17
C ILE A 334 1.33 14.03 19.20
N ASN A 335 1.40 13.36 18.05
CA ASN A 335 2.08 12.10 17.88
C ASN A 335 3.51 12.34 17.33
N THR A 336 4.49 11.83 18.06
CA THR A 336 5.92 11.99 17.78
C THR A 336 6.60 10.68 17.37
N ALA A 337 5.83 9.59 17.25
CA ALA A 337 6.35 8.23 17.08
C ALA A 337 7.14 8.01 15.77
N GLN A 338 7.10 8.94 14.82
CA GLN A 338 7.75 8.81 13.50
C GLN A 338 9.10 9.54 13.40
N ARG A 339 9.58 10.27 14.43
CA ARG A 339 10.86 11.00 14.35
C ARG A 339 12.03 10.31 15.04
N LEU A 340 13.17 10.32 14.37
CA LEU A 340 14.50 9.94 14.86
C LEU A 340 15.29 11.13 15.47
N TYR A 341 14.73 12.34 15.44
CA TYR A 341 15.38 13.61 15.82
C TYR A 341 14.59 14.38 16.90
N PRO A 342 15.19 15.41 17.55
CA PRO A 342 14.57 16.12 18.66
C PRO A 342 13.19 16.66 18.29
N ILE A 343 12.25 16.58 19.23
CA ILE A 343 10.90 17.09 19.02
C ILE A 343 10.96 18.62 18.90
N PRO A 344 10.42 19.22 17.83
CA PRO A 344 10.26 20.66 17.78
C PRO A 344 9.40 21.11 18.95
N THR A 345 9.86 22.13 19.69
CA THR A 345 8.98 22.85 20.62
C THR A 345 7.84 23.43 19.79
N ILE A 346 6.60 23.05 20.10
CA ILE A 346 5.42 23.50 19.35
C ILE A 346 5.32 25.02 19.50
N PRO A 347 5.31 25.80 18.40
CA PRO A 347 5.18 27.24 18.50
C PRO A 347 3.88 27.62 19.21
N VAL A 348 3.96 28.57 20.14
CA VAL A 348 2.83 29.02 20.95
C VAL A 348 1.68 29.48 20.06
N GLN A 349 1.99 30.11 18.93
CA GLN A 349 1.03 30.56 17.93
C GLN A 349 0.21 29.40 17.34
N VAL A 350 0.86 28.30 16.94
CA VAL A 350 0.19 27.11 16.38
C VAL A 350 -0.66 26.42 17.45
N ARG A 351 -0.16 26.37 18.70
CA ARG A 351 -0.93 25.82 19.83
C ARG A 351 -2.18 26.66 20.11
N ASN A 352 -2.04 27.98 20.15
CA ASN A 352 -3.15 28.89 20.42
C ASN A 352 -4.18 28.82 19.31
N TYR A 353 -3.74 28.73 18.05
CA TYR A 353 -4.61 28.51 16.90
C TYR A 353 -5.45 27.23 17.06
N LEU A 354 -4.81 26.07 17.28
CA LEU A 354 -5.51 24.78 17.37
C LEU A 354 -6.49 24.68 18.56
N LEU A 355 -6.32 25.51 19.59
CA LEU A 355 -7.14 25.54 20.79
C LEU A 355 -8.04 26.78 20.87
N GLU A 356 -8.05 27.64 19.84
CA GLU A 356 -8.73 28.94 19.82
C GLU A 356 -10.20 28.83 20.24
N ASN A 357 -10.94 27.90 19.63
CA ASN A 357 -12.36 27.67 19.90
C ASN A 357 -12.63 26.58 20.94
N SER A 358 -11.59 25.93 21.48
CA SER A 358 -11.70 24.84 22.46
C SER A 358 -10.61 24.93 23.54
N PRO A 359 -10.55 26.02 24.33
CA PRO A 359 -9.44 26.30 25.25
C PRO A 359 -9.31 25.27 26.39
N ASN A 360 -10.39 24.58 26.72
CA ASN A 360 -10.43 23.55 27.77
C ASN A 360 -10.02 22.15 27.28
N ALA A 361 -9.67 21.98 26.00
CA ALA A 361 -9.29 20.68 25.48
C ALA A 361 -7.99 20.17 26.13
N THR A 362 -7.96 18.89 26.48
CA THR A 362 -6.77 18.25 27.05
C THR A 362 -5.68 18.18 25.99
N PHE A 363 -4.52 18.76 26.28
CA PHE A 363 -3.36 18.73 25.39
C PHE A 363 -2.41 17.60 25.81
N LEU A 364 -2.22 16.61 24.93
CA LEU A 364 -1.33 15.48 25.14
C LEU A 364 -0.20 15.49 24.11
N MET A 365 1.04 15.38 24.57
CA MET A 365 2.21 15.24 23.71
C MET A 365 2.96 13.99 24.12
N ASN A 366 3.08 13.03 23.20
CA ASN A 366 3.92 11.86 23.46
C ASN A 366 5.37 12.34 23.49
N LEU A 367 6.00 12.42 24.66
CA LEU A 367 7.44 12.58 24.76
C LEU A 367 8.10 11.20 24.56
N PRO A 368 9.13 11.03 23.72
CA PRO A 368 9.95 9.84 23.75
C PRO A 368 10.54 9.75 25.15
N GLN A 369 10.33 8.62 25.83
CA GLN A 369 10.86 8.42 27.17
C GLN A 369 12.39 8.46 27.13
N VAL A 370 12.98 9.54 27.62
CA VAL A 370 14.41 9.58 27.90
C VAL A 370 14.65 8.75 29.17
N PRO A 371 15.57 7.78 29.18
CA PRO A 371 15.95 7.09 30.41
C PRO A 371 16.50 8.11 31.41
N GLN A 372 15.84 8.24 32.57
CA GLN A 372 16.18 9.21 33.61
C GLN A 372 17.62 9.03 34.11
N LYS A 373 18.48 10.03 33.89
CA LYS A 373 19.74 10.18 34.64
C LYS A 373 19.45 10.78 36.02
N ARG A 374 19.97 10.15 37.08
CA ARG A 374 19.89 10.61 38.48
C ARG A 374 20.60 11.97 38.69
N PRO A 375 20.22 12.77 39.70
CA PRO A 375 20.75 14.12 39.89
C PRO A 375 22.16 14.11 40.48
N ARG A 376 23.04 15.01 40.01
CA ARG A 376 24.37 15.29 40.60
C ARG A 376 24.28 16.41 41.64
N GLN A 377 24.91 16.19 42.79
CA GLN A 377 25.13 17.20 43.84
C GLN A 377 26.16 18.26 43.40
N GLN A 378 26.01 19.48 43.94
CA GLN A 378 26.86 20.66 43.72
C GLN A 378 28.31 20.46 44.21
N VAL A 379 29.29 20.99 43.48
CA VAL A 379 30.73 21.05 43.86
C VAL A 379 31.30 22.43 43.49
N PRO A 380 32.22 23.02 44.28
CA PRO A 380 32.57 24.46 44.28
C PRO A 380 33.42 24.97 43.09
N ASP A 381 33.58 26.30 43.06
CA ASP A 381 33.88 27.19 41.92
C ASP A 381 35.28 27.14 41.28
N ASP A 382 36.29 26.47 41.85
CA ASP A 382 37.67 26.52 41.31
C ASP A 382 37.92 25.56 40.13
N THR A 383 36.88 25.17 39.40
CA THR A 383 36.98 24.24 38.25
C THR A 383 36.20 24.71 37.03
N MET A 384 35.87 25.99 36.89
CA MET A 384 35.03 26.45 35.78
C MET A 384 35.77 26.42 34.44
N ALA A 385 36.99 26.95 34.35
CA ALA A 385 37.75 27.02 33.09
C ALA A 385 38.10 25.63 32.50
N ASN A 386 38.53 24.68 33.34
CA ASN A 386 38.84 23.31 32.91
C ASN A 386 37.59 22.49 32.57
N LYS A 387 36.44 22.78 33.18
CA LYS A 387 35.17 22.14 32.82
C LYS A 387 34.59 22.74 31.54
N VAL A 388 34.72 24.04 31.32
CA VAL A 388 34.29 24.71 30.07
C VAL A 388 35.10 24.20 28.89
N ALA A 389 36.43 24.16 28.98
CA ALA A 389 37.27 23.62 27.89
C ALA A 389 36.98 22.14 27.59
N LYS A 390 36.62 21.35 28.62
CA LYS A 390 36.22 19.95 28.45
C LYS A 390 34.83 19.81 27.83
N LEU A 391 33.88 20.69 28.20
CA LEU A 391 32.55 20.75 27.61
C LEU A 391 32.61 21.19 26.15
N GLU A 392 33.43 22.18 25.80
CA GLU A 392 33.65 22.61 24.41
C GLU A 392 34.29 21.49 23.56
N SER A 393 35.24 20.74 24.14
CA SER A 393 35.83 19.57 23.48
C SER A 393 34.82 18.45 23.27
N ASP A 394 33.97 18.18 24.26
CA ASP A 394 32.92 17.16 24.18
C ASP A 394 31.77 17.58 23.23
N GLU A 395 31.42 18.88 23.18
CA GLU A 395 30.47 19.43 22.20
C GLU A 395 31.00 19.35 20.77
N LYS A 396 32.29 19.64 20.56
CA LYS A 396 32.91 19.50 19.24
C LYS A 396 32.88 18.05 18.76
N LYS A 397 33.21 17.09 19.64
CA LYS A 397 33.11 15.65 19.33
C LYS A 397 31.68 15.21 19.07
N LEU A 398 30.71 15.76 19.81
CA LEU A 398 29.29 15.48 19.59
C LEU A 398 28.81 16.05 18.24
N LEU A 399 29.29 17.22 17.84
CA LEU A 399 28.97 17.85 16.56
C LEU A 399 29.59 17.05 15.39
N GLU A 400 30.84 16.62 15.51
CA GLU A 400 31.52 15.75 14.54
C GLU A 400 30.78 14.40 14.39
N ALA A 401 30.35 13.79 15.50
CA ALA A 401 29.55 12.56 15.45
C ALA A 401 28.17 12.78 14.80
N LYS A 402 27.54 13.94 15.01
CA LYS A 402 26.28 14.31 14.36
C LYS A 402 26.45 14.50 12.85
N ILE A 403 27.53 15.14 12.41
CA ILE A 403 27.85 15.31 10.98
C ILE A 403 28.05 13.93 10.34
N GLN A 404 28.83 13.05 10.98
CA GLN A 404 29.07 11.69 10.48
C GLN A 404 27.77 10.89 10.33
N MET A 405 26.87 10.94 11.32
CA MET A 405 25.56 10.29 11.23
C MET A 405 24.68 10.91 10.12
N GLN A 406 24.78 12.22 9.90
CA GLN A 406 24.00 12.90 8.87
C GLN A 406 24.48 12.52 7.46
N ASP A 407 25.79 12.35 7.27
CA ASP A 407 26.38 11.85 6.02
C ASP A 407 26.00 10.39 5.74
N GLU A 408 25.92 9.54 6.76
CA GLU A 408 25.40 8.17 6.63
C GLU A 408 23.93 8.16 6.19
N VAL A 409 23.08 9.00 6.78
CA VAL A 409 21.67 9.15 6.39
C VAL A 409 21.52 9.68 4.96
N ILE A 410 22.33 10.67 4.55
CA ILE A 410 22.33 11.17 3.17
C ILE A 410 22.74 10.07 2.19
N THR A 411 23.71 9.25 2.56
CA THR A 411 24.18 8.12 1.73
C THR A 411 23.09 7.07 1.57
N GLU A 412 22.39 6.74 2.66
CA GLU A 412 21.26 5.81 2.64
C GLU A 412 20.07 6.35 1.82
N GLN A 413 19.75 7.64 1.94
CA GLN A 413 18.71 8.30 1.13
C GLN A 413 19.06 8.32 -0.36
N LYS A 414 20.34 8.55 -0.72
CA LYS A 414 20.81 8.45 -2.11
C LYS A 414 20.65 7.03 -2.65
N ALA A 415 21.00 6.01 -1.86
CA ALA A 415 20.81 4.61 -2.24
C ALA A 415 19.33 4.25 -2.42
N MET A 416 18.44 4.75 -1.54
CA MET A 416 16.99 4.57 -1.67
C MET A 416 16.42 5.26 -2.92
N LEU A 417 16.89 6.46 -3.24
CA LEU A 417 16.49 7.18 -4.45
C LEU A 417 16.89 6.40 -5.71
N GLU A 418 18.11 5.85 -5.73
CA GLU A 418 18.59 5.05 -6.86
C GLU A 418 17.83 3.73 -7.00
N ALA A 419 17.50 3.08 -5.88
CA ALA A 419 16.63 1.91 -5.87
C ALA A 419 15.21 2.22 -6.37
N ALA A 420 14.66 3.39 -6.03
CA ALA A 420 13.35 3.82 -6.51
C ALA A 420 13.36 4.14 -8.02
N LYS A 421 14.44 4.72 -8.55
CA LYS A 421 14.63 4.90 -10.00
C LYS A 421 14.68 3.54 -10.72
N LEU A 422 15.48 2.60 -10.21
CA LEU A 422 15.57 1.24 -10.76
C LEU A 422 14.22 0.51 -10.70
N GLN A 423 13.42 0.73 -9.66
CA GLN A 423 12.07 0.17 -9.55
C GLN A 423 11.11 0.79 -10.57
N HIS A 424 11.21 2.10 -10.81
CA HIS A 424 10.44 2.79 -11.84
C HIS A 424 10.81 2.29 -13.25
N GLU A 425 12.10 2.14 -13.53
CA GLU A 425 12.63 1.55 -14.77
C GLU A 425 12.11 0.11 -14.99
N ASN A 426 12.17 -0.72 -13.95
CA ASN A 426 11.65 -2.09 -14.02
C ASN A 426 10.14 -2.13 -14.25
N LEU A 427 9.38 -1.23 -13.62
CA LEU A 427 7.93 -1.13 -13.79
C LEU A 427 7.59 -0.72 -15.23
N ILE A 428 8.27 0.30 -15.77
CA ILE A 428 8.06 0.74 -17.16
C ILE A 428 8.45 -0.39 -18.12
N SER A 429 9.62 -1.02 -17.94
CA SER A 429 10.05 -2.17 -18.75
C SER A 429 9.05 -3.34 -18.73
N CYS A 430 8.45 -3.63 -17.56
CA CYS A 430 7.39 -4.63 -17.43
C CYS A 430 6.13 -4.25 -18.20
N ILE A 431 5.66 -3.00 -18.10
CA ILE A 431 4.48 -2.51 -18.83
C ILE A 431 4.71 -2.65 -20.33
N SER A 432 5.89 -2.26 -20.81
CA SER A 432 6.29 -2.35 -22.22
C SER A 432 6.33 -3.79 -22.71
N LYS A 433 6.99 -4.70 -21.97
CA LYS A 433 7.03 -6.13 -22.32
C LYS A 433 5.65 -6.78 -22.33
N CYS A 434 4.77 -6.40 -21.40
CA CYS A 434 3.39 -6.90 -21.36
C CYS A 434 2.59 -6.47 -22.59
N LYS A 435 2.69 -5.18 -22.98
CA LYS A 435 2.02 -4.65 -24.18
C LYS A 435 2.54 -5.28 -25.48
N ILE A 436 3.85 -5.49 -25.58
CA ILE A 436 4.48 -6.19 -26.72
C ILE A 436 4.02 -7.66 -26.79
N SER A 437 3.87 -8.33 -25.64
CA SER A 437 3.36 -9.70 -25.60
C SER A 437 1.87 -9.78 -26.01
N GLU A 438 1.07 -8.79 -25.63
CA GLU A 438 -0.35 -8.69 -26.03
C GLU A 438 -0.49 -8.49 -27.55
N LEU A 439 0.36 -7.65 -28.15
CA LEU A 439 0.49 -7.51 -29.61
C LEU A 439 0.84 -8.85 -30.27
N LYS A 440 1.83 -9.57 -29.74
CA LYS A 440 2.25 -10.86 -30.29
C LYS A 440 1.10 -11.88 -30.31
N VAL A 441 0.31 -11.95 -29.24
CA VAL A 441 -0.87 -12.83 -29.15
C VAL A 441 -1.96 -12.42 -30.15
N GLN A 442 -2.22 -11.12 -30.33
CA GLN A 442 -3.20 -10.64 -31.31
C GLN A 442 -2.75 -10.95 -32.75
N VAL A 443 -1.47 -10.80 -33.05
CA VAL A 443 -0.87 -11.15 -34.35
C VAL A 443 -0.94 -12.66 -34.60
N GLU A 444 -0.65 -13.48 -33.58
CA GLU A 444 -0.77 -14.94 -33.65
C GLU A 444 -2.22 -15.38 -33.96
N SER A 445 -3.23 -14.64 -33.46
CA SER A 445 -4.66 -14.89 -33.69
C SER A 445 -5.19 -14.53 -35.09
N GLY A 446 -4.36 -13.93 -35.95
CA GLY A 446 -4.63 -13.79 -37.38
C GLY A 446 -5.49 -12.60 -37.80
N ASN A 447 -5.81 -11.66 -36.90
CA ASN A 447 -6.55 -10.44 -37.24
C ASN A 447 -6.03 -9.24 -36.39
N PRO A 448 -4.89 -8.63 -36.76
CA PRO A 448 -4.32 -7.51 -36.01
C PRO A 448 -5.23 -6.28 -36.14
N ASP A 449 -5.75 -5.78 -35.02
CA ASP A 449 -6.55 -4.55 -34.99
C ASP A 449 -5.64 -3.32 -35.15
N TYR A 450 -5.78 -2.62 -36.27
CA TYR A 450 -4.94 -1.49 -36.66
C TYR A 450 -5.08 -0.28 -35.71
N GLU A 451 -6.25 -0.06 -35.10
CA GLU A 451 -6.44 1.01 -34.13
C GLU A 451 -5.73 0.69 -32.81
N VAL A 452 -5.67 -0.58 -32.44
CA VAL A 452 -4.99 -1.05 -31.23
C VAL A 452 -3.47 -0.90 -31.34
N ILE A 453 -2.89 -1.11 -32.53
CA ILE A 453 -1.46 -0.85 -32.82
C ILE A 453 -1.16 0.66 -32.76
N ARG A 454 -2.03 1.50 -33.34
CA ARG A 454 -1.89 2.97 -33.34
C ARG A 454 -2.00 3.55 -31.92
N LEU A 455 -2.97 3.09 -31.13
CA LEU A 455 -3.17 3.49 -29.74
C LEU A 455 -1.97 3.08 -28.86
N MET A 456 -1.45 1.86 -29.02
CA MET A 456 -0.27 1.41 -28.27
C MET A 456 0.99 2.20 -28.60
N ARG A 457 1.20 2.62 -29.86
CA ARG A 457 2.32 3.52 -30.21
C ARG A 457 2.21 4.85 -29.48
N ASN A 458 1.02 5.44 -29.44
CA ASN A 458 0.79 6.70 -28.73
C ASN A 458 1.03 6.54 -27.23
N GLU A 459 0.55 5.45 -26.63
CA GLU A 459 0.81 5.13 -25.21
C GLU A 459 2.31 4.93 -24.93
N ILE A 460 3.04 4.20 -25.78
CA ILE A 460 4.49 4.01 -25.64
C ILE A 460 5.23 5.34 -25.79
N ASN A 461 4.88 6.17 -26.77
CA ASN A 461 5.49 7.48 -26.97
C ASN A 461 5.21 8.42 -25.78
N SER A 462 3.99 8.40 -25.24
CA SER A 462 3.65 9.14 -24.01
C SER A 462 4.48 8.67 -22.82
N VAL A 463 4.76 7.37 -22.72
CA VAL A 463 5.65 6.82 -21.68
C VAL A 463 7.10 7.22 -21.92
N MET A 464 7.59 7.20 -23.17
CA MET A 464 8.97 7.58 -23.53
C MET A 464 9.27 9.07 -23.28
N GLN A 465 8.28 9.95 -23.44
CA GLN A 465 8.39 11.38 -23.13
C GLN A 465 8.50 11.67 -21.63
N LEU A 466 8.12 10.73 -20.77
CA LEU A 466 8.19 10.86 -19.31
C LEU A 466 9.54 10.37 -18.73
N ILE A 467 10.46 9.88 -19.57
CA ILE A 467 11.75 9.30 -19.16
C ILE A 467 12.88 10.34 -19.29
N PRO A 468 13.76 10.47 -18.28
CA PRO A 468 14.96 11.32 -18.36
C PRO A 468 15.88 10.97 -19.54
N GLU A 469 16.49 11.98 -20.18
CA GLU A 469 17.34 11.86 -21.38
C GLU A 469 18.41 10.76 -21.28
N SER A 470 19.06 10.62 -20.12
CA SER A 470 20.14 9.65 -19.88
C SER A 470 19.70 8.18 -19.96
N LEU A 471 18.40 7.91 -19.77
CA LEU A 471 17.82 6.55 -19.75
C LEU A 471 17.07 6.21 -21.05
N ARG A 472 16.73 7.24 -21.83
CA ARG A 472 15.98 7.10 -23.07
C ARG A 472 16.72 6.23 -24.08
N VAL A 473 18.02 6.41 -24.22
CA VAL A 473 18.87 5.73 -25.21
C VAL A 473 18.91 4.20 -25.01
N ALA A 474 19.07 3.73 -23.77
CA ALA A 474 19.12 2.29 -23.47
C ALA A 474 17.76 1.62 -23.69
N MET A 475 16.68 2.33 -23.35
CA MET A 475 15.32 1.85 -23.56
C MET A 475 14.93 1.88 -25.04
N GLU A 476 15.24 2.96 -25.77
CA GLU A 476 15.05 3.06 -27.23
C GLU A 476 15.73 1.93 -27.98
N ALA A 477 16.96 1.55 -27.59
CA ALA A 477 17.66 0.43 -28.18
C ALA A 477 16.93 -0.91 -27.91
N GLN A 478 16.47 -1.13 -26.68
CA GLN A 478 15.74 -2.34 -26.31
C GLN A 478 14.37 -2.43 -27.01
N PHE A 479 13.65 -1.30 -27.11
CA PHE A 479 12.39 -1.20 -27.83
C PHE A 479 12.57 -1.41 -29.33
N SER A 480 13.59 -0.81 -29.93
CA SER A 480 13.88 -0.96 -31.35
C SER A 480 14.18 -2.41 -31.70
N SER A 481 14.94 -3.12 -30.85
CA SER A 481 15.20 -4.55 -31.03
C SER A 481 13.92 -5.40 -30.97
N GLN A 482 13.02 -5.13 -30.01
CA GLN A 482 11.76 -5.87 -29.90
C GLN A 482 10.76 -5.50 -31.00
N TYR A 483 10.77 -4.24 -31.46
CA TYR A 483 9.97 -3.79 -32.60
C TYR A 483 10.42 -4.46 -33.89
N GLU A 484 11.72 -4.58 -34.14
CA GLU A 484 12.25 -5.30 -35.32
C GLU A 484 11.93 -6.81 -35.26
N GLU A 485 11.94 -7.43 -34.07
CA GLU A 485 11.50 -8.83 -33.90
C GLU A 485 10.02 -8.98 -34.28
N VAL A 486 9.16 -8.08 -33.81
CA VAL A 486 7.73 -8.06 -34.14
C VAL A 486 7.49 -7.74 -35.63
N LYS A 487 8.24 -6.79 -36.21
CA LYS A 487 8.22 -6.46 -37.64
C LYS A 487 8.57 -7.67 -38.51
N SER A 488 9.59 -8.44 -38.12
CA SER A 488 9.96 -9.66 -38.83
C SER A 488 8.83 -10.70 -38.83
N LEU A 489 8.07 -10.81 -37.72
CA LEU A 489 6.90 -11.67 -37.63
C LEU A 489 5.75 -11.18 -38.53
N PHE A 490 5.51 -9.86 -38.60
CA PHE A 490 4.52 -9.28 -39.51
C PHE A 490 4.84 -9.57 -40.99
N LEU A 491 6.10 -9.40 -41.40
CA LEU A 491 6.54 -9.61 -42.79
C LEU A 491 6.42 -11.07 -43.27
N THR A 492 6.23 -12.04 -42.36
CA THR A 492 5.92 -13.44 -42.75
C THR A 492 4.45 -13.67 -43.12
N ARG A 493 3.55 -12.72 -42.84
CA ARG A 493 2.09 -12.90 -42.99
C ARG A 493 1.38 -11.83 -43.82
N ILE A 494 2.00 -10.67 -44.02
CA ILE A 494 1.49 -9.59 -44.89
C ILE A 494 2.52 -9.26 -45.96
N ASN A 495 2.08 -8.81 -47.14
CA ASN A 495 2.98 -8.47 -48.23
C ASN A 495 3.61 -7.08 -48.05
N ASP A 496 4.71 -6.83 -48.77
CA ASP A 496 5.49 -5.58 -48.63
C ASP A 496 4.67 -4.32 -48.92
N SER A 497 3.60 -4.39 -49.73
CA SER A 497 2.75 -3.23 -50.03
C SER A 497 1.77 -2.92 -48.88
N GLN A 498 1.25 -3.94 -48.22
CA GLN A 498 0.45 -3.80 -46.99
C GLN A 498 1.32 -3.27 -45.85
N TRP A 499 2.56 -3.76 -45.73
CA TRP A 499 3.51 -3.23 -44.75
C TRP A 499 3.91 -1.80 -45.05
N ALA A 500 4.20 -1.44 -46.31
CA ALA A 500 4.52 -0.06 -46.69
C ALA A 500 3.37 0.92 -46.39
N LYS A 501 2.11 0.48 -46.53
CA LYS A 501 0.95 1.29 -46.16
C LYS A 501 0.83 1.46 -44.64
N ILE A 502 1.08 0.40 -43.87
CA ILE A 502 1.16 0.45 -42.40
C ILE A 502 2.30 1.37 -41.95
N GLU A 503 3.48 1.27 -42.57
CA GLU A 503 4.67 2.07 -42.24
C GLU A 503 4.47 3.56 -42.62
N SER A 504 3.74 3.83 -43.71
CA SER A 504 3.32 5.17 -44.13
C SER A 504 2.28 5.81 -43.20
N GLU A 505 1.32 5.04 -42.67
CA GLU A 505 0.31 5.54 -41.72
C GLU A 505 0.86 5.66 -40.29
N LEU A 506 1.92 4.90 -39.98
CA LEU A 506 2.60 4.93 -38.68
C LEU A 506 3.63 6.08 -38.55
N GLY A 507 4.29 6.52 -39.62
CA GLY A 507 5.27 7.62 -39.58
C GLY A 507 6.61 7.25 -38.89
N TYR A 508 7.71 7.80 -39.41
CA TYR A 508 9.11 7.47 -39.10
C TYR A 508 9.52 7.72 -37.63
N ILE A 509 10.12 6.72 -36.96
CA ILE A 509 10.88 6.84 -35.68
C ILE A 509 12.40 6.82 -35.98
N ARG A 510 12.84 7.47 -37.06
CA ARG A 510 14.27 7.62 -37.37
C ARG A 510 14.52 9.05 -37.81
N HIS A 511 14.66 9.97 -36.86
CA HIS A 511 15.52 11.14 -37.03
C HIS A 511 15.80 11.78 -35.68
N SER A 512 16.81 11.27 -35.01
CA SER A 512 17.58 12.04 -34.03
C SER A 512 19.05 11.61 -34.03
N GLU A 513 19.61 11.26 -35.20
CA GLU A 513 21.06 11.20 -35.38
C GLU A 513 21.44 11.80 -36.75
N SER A 514 22.41 12.73 -36.68
CA SER A 514 23.18 13.37 -37.76
C SER A 514 22.48 14.28 -38.79
N THR A 515 22.27 15.54 -38.41
CA THR A 515 22.65 16.70 -39.26
C THR A 515 23.47 17.68 -38.43
N HIS A 516 24.70 17.28 -38.12
CA HIS A 516 25.83 18.19 -37.89
C HIS A 516 26.92 17.76 -38.88
N SER A 517 26.64 17.99 -40.16
CA SER A 517 27.63 17.97 -41.22
C SER A 517 27.81 19.41 -41.66
N ASN A 518 28.89 20.01 -41.17
CA ASN A 518 29.69 21.06 -41.77
C ASN A 518 29.08 21.74 -43.01
N ASN A 519 28.75 23.01 -42.87
CA ASN A 519 29.04 23.96 -43.92
C ASN A 519 29.89 25.09 -43.33
N ILE A 520 31.00 25.30 -44.01
CA ILE A 520 32.00 26.37 -43.87
C ILE A 520 31.36 27.74 -44.02
#